data_AF-A0A9D6VWR7-F1
#
_entry.id   AF-A0A9D6VWR7-F1
#
_cell.length_a   1.000
_cell.length_b   1.000
_cell.length_c   1.000
_cell.angle_alpha   90.00
_cell.angle_beta   90.00
_cell.angle_gamma   90.00
#
_symmetry.space_group_name_H-M   'P 1'
#
loop_
_entity.id
_entity.type
_entity.pdbx_description
1 polymer ?
#
loop_
_entity_poly.entity_id
_entity_poly.type
_entity_poly.pdbx_seq_one_letter_code
_entity_poly.pdbx_strand_id
1 'polypeptide(L)'
;MQSRPGAHFTLQLLGGRSEKSLRDYLRQNHIPEPVATFRTVFKGDDWYVLVHGDFPDSATARAAVATLPPTVRKGKPWARSFVSIHTDMQKTRP
;
A
#
# COMPACT_ATOMS: atom_id res chain seq x y z
N MET A 1 14.00 5.54 22.11
CA MET A 1 13.99 6.07 20.73
C MET A 1 12.53 6.22 20.29
N GLN A 2 11.87 7.35 20.63
CA GLN A 2 10.49 7.60 20.17
C GLN A 2 10.54 8.11 18.72
N SER A 3 10.01 7.30 17.80
CA SER A 3 9.79 7.66 16.41
C SER A 3 8.87 8.87 16.33
N ARG A 4 9.36 9.94 15.69
CA ARG A 4 8.65 11.23 15.53
C ARG A 4 7.28 11.02 14.85
N PRO A 5 6.20 11.63 15.37
CA PRO A 5 4.88 11.62 14.73
C PRO A 5 4.91 12.60 13.56
N GLY A 6 4.60 12.12 12.35
CA GLY A 6 4.63 12.94 11.14
C GLY A 6 4.82 12.14 9.85
N ALA A 7 5.20 10.86 9.95
CA ALA A 7 5.15 9.95 8.82
C ALA A 7 3.82 9.19 8.86
N HIS A 8 2.89 9.55 7.98
CA HIS A 8 1.70 8.74 7.72
C HIS A 8 2.12 7.34 7.22
N PHE A 9 1.28 6.35 7.50
CA PHE A 9 1.41 4.96 7.11
C PHE A 9 0.18 4.53 6.32
N THR A 10 0.37 3.56 5.44
CA THR A 10 -0.70 2.95 4.69
C THR A 10 -0.46 1.44 4.63
N LEU A 11 -1.50 0.66 4.38
CA LEU A 11 -1.37 -0.77 4.19
C LEU A 11 -1.22 -1.09 2.72
N GLN A 12 -0.05 -1.60 2.34
CA GLN A 12 0.13 -2.16 1.02
C GLN A 12 -0.56 -3.53 0.96
N LEU A 13 -1.60 -3.61 0.16
CA LEU A 13 -2.40 -4.82 -0.02
C LEU A 13 -1.83 -5.69 -1.12
N LEU A 14 -1.50 -5.08 -2.25
CA LEU A 14 -1.01 -5.77 -3.43
C LEU A 14 -0.04 -4.88 -4.19
N GLY A 15 0.93 -5.49 -4.88
CA GLY A 15 1.75 -4.80 -5.86
C GLY A 15 2.03 -5.73 -7.03
N GLY A 16 2.06 -5.20 -8.25
CA GLY A 16 2.34 -6.00 -9.43
C GLY A 16 2.68 -5.15 -10.65
N ARG A 17 3.23 -5.80 -11.68
CA ARG A 17 3.54 -5.17 -12.97
C ARG A 17 2.32 -4.97 -13.86
N SER A 18 1.17 -5.54 -13.48
CA SER A 18 -0.06 -5.53 -14.26
C SER A 18 -1.14 -4.73 -13.55
N GLU A 19 -1.44 -3.54 -14.07
CA GLU A 19 -2.56 -2.72 -13.61
C GLU A 19 -3.90 -3.46 -13.74
N LYS A 20 -4.07 -4.26 -14.81
CA LYS A 20 -5.26 -5.09 -15.01
C LYS A 20 -5.47 -6.05 -13.85
N SER A 21 -4.42 -6.75 -13.42
CA SER A 21 -4.50 -7.67 -12.26
C SER A 21 -4.86 -6.93 -10.98
N LEU A 22 -4.36 -5.70 -10.79
CA LEU A 22 -4.72 -4.85 -9.65
C LEU A 22 -6.21 -4.46 -9.67
N ARG A 23 -6.73 -4.03 -10.82
CA ARG A 23 -8.15 -3.65 -10.96
C ARG A 23 -9.08 -4.85 -10.79
N ASP A 24 -8.70 -6.01 -11.33
CA ASP A 24 -9.45 -7.25 -11.17
C ASP A 24 -9.47 -7.64 -9.68
N TYR A 25 -8.35 -7.51 -8.98
CA TYR A 25 -8.26 -7.74 -7.53
C TYR A 25 -9.14 -6.78 -6.73
N LEU A 26 -9.12 -5.47 -7.04
CA LEU A 26 -10.01 -4.48 -6.38
C LEU A 26 -11.48 -4.87 -6.52
N ARG A 27 -11.90 -5.22 -7.74
CA ARG A 27 -13.29 -5.64 -8.01
C ARG A 27 -13.64 -6.98 -7.37
N GLN A 28 -12.73 -7.94 -7.31
CA GLN A 28 -13.00 -9.25 -6.72
C GLN A 28 -13.05 -9.22 -5.19
N ASN A 29 -12.27 -8.34 -4.56
CA ASN A 29 -12.11 -8.32 -3.11
C ASN A 29 -12.98 -7.28 -2.39
N HIS A 30 -13.74 -6.46 -3.14
CA HIS A 30 -14.61 -5.40 -2.60
C HIS A 30 -13.92 -4.60 -1.48
N ILE A 31 -12.71 -4.12 -1.76
CA ILE A 31 -11.88 -3.48 -0.74
C ILE A 31 -12.57 -2.17 -0.32
N PRO A 32 -12.80 -1.95 0.98
CA PRO A 32 -13.44 -0.74 1.47
C PRO A 32 -12.58 0.49 1.16
N GLU A 33 -13.21 1.59 0.76
CA GLU A 33 -12.54 2.90 0.64
C GLU A 33 -12.16 3.44 2.04
N PRO A 34 -11.09 4.25 2.17
CA PRO A 34 -10.27 4.81 1.09
C PRO A 34 -9.16 3.87 0.62
N VAL A 35 -9.12 3.61 -0.69
CA VAL A 35 -7.99 2.97 -1.37
C VAL A 35 -7.23 3.96 -2.22
N ALA A 36 -5.92 3.79 -2.31
CA ALA A 36 -5.07 4.56 -3.21
C ALA A 36 -4.19 3.61 -4.02
N THR A 37 -4.03 3.92 -5.30
CA THR A 37 -3.11 3.21 -6.17
C THR A 37 -2.09 4.18 -6.72
N PHE A 38 -0.81 3.79 -6.70
CA PHE A 38 0.25 4.57 -7.33
C PHE A 38 1.13 3.67 -8.19
N ARG A 39 1.71 4.27 -9.22
CA ARG A 39 2.73 3.66 -10.06
C ARG A 39 4.10 4.08 -9.57
N THR A 40 5.00 3.13 -9.47
CA THR A 40 6.42 3.30 -9.14
C THR A 40 7.26 2.43 -10.07
N VAL A 41 8.57 2.60 -10.08
CA VAL A 41 9.50 1.73 -10.80
C VAL A 41 10.24 0.85 -9.81
N PHE A 42 10.03 -0.46 -9.90
CA PHE A 42 10.73 -1.44 -9.08
C PHE A 42 11.66 -2.29 -9.95
N LYS A 43 12.97 -2.16 -9.71
CA LYS A 43 14.03 -2.84 -10.47
C LYS A 43 14.03 -2.55 -11.99
N GLY A 44 13.67 -1.33 -12.38
CA GLY A 44 13.64 -0.90 -13.79
C GLY A 44 12.35 -1.24 -14.53
N ASP A 45 11.38 -1.88 -13.86
CA ASP A 45 10.06 -2.18 -14.43
C ASP A 45 8.96 -1.38 -13.73
N ASP A 46 7.90 -1.07 -14.48
CA ASP A 46 6.68 -0.47 -13.94
C ASP A 46 6.03 -1.37 -12.89
N TRP A 47 5.73 -0.79 -11.75
CA TRP A 47 5.16 -1.46 -10.60
C TRP A 47 3.98 -0.66 -10.05
N TYR A 48 2.80 -1.26 -10.07
CA TYR A 48 1.58 -0.67 -9.55
C TYR A 48 1.35 -1.20 -8.15
N VAL A 49 1.17 -0.30 -7.20
CA VAL A 49 0.95 -0.64 -5.79
C VAL A 49 -0.44 -0.18 -5.39
N LEU A 50 -1.20 -1.10 -4.80
CA LEU A 50 -2.47 -0.84 -4.16
C LEU A 50 -2.27 -0.74 -2.67
N VAL A 51 -2.65 0.41 -2.12
CA VAL A 51 -2.65 0.68 -0.69
C VAL A 51 -4.05 1.03 -0.19
N HIS A 52 -4.28 0.83 1.09
CA HIS A 52 -5.57 1.07 1.74
C HIS A 52 -5.36 1.80 3.06
N GLY A 53 -6.23 2.79 3.28
CA GLY A 53 -6.26 3.58 4.49
C GLY A 53 -5.10 4.56 4.59
N ASP A 54 -5.30 5.54 5.46
CA ASP A 54 -4.27 6.46 5.93
C ASP A 54 -4.24 6.33 7.46
N PHE A 55 -3.07 5.97 7.97
CA PHE A 55 -2.84 5.72 9.38
C PHE A 55 -1.76 6.66 9.91
N PRO A 56 -1.94 7.25 11.10
CA PRO A 56 -0.94 8.15 11.67
C PRO A 56 0.35 7.42 12.09
N ASP A 57 0.28 6.11 12.33
CA ASP A 57 1.40 5.30 12.80
C ASP A 57 1.33 3.84 12.32
N SER A 58 2.45 3.14 12.48
CA SER A 58 2.59 1.73 12.08
C SER A 58 1.74 0.76 12.91
N ALA A 59 1.37 1.11 14.15
CA ALA A 59 0.59 0.24 15.02
C ALA A 59 -0.87 0.22 14.57
N THR A 60 -1.42 1.38 14.25
CA THR A 60 -2.76 1.57 13.69
C THR A 60 -2.87 0.88 12.33
N ALA A 61 -1.86 1.03 11.46
CA ALA A 61 -1.81 0.30 10.19
C ALA A 61 -1.84 -1.22 10.42
N ARG A 62 -1.00 -1.74 11.33
CA ARG A 62 -1.00 -3.18 11.65
C ARG A 62 -2.33 -3.67 12.23
N ALA A 63 -2.98 -2.88 13.08
CA ALA A 63 -4.29 -3.21 13.63
C ALA A 63 -5.37 -3.29 12.52
N ALA A 64 -5.32 -2.39 11.55
CA ALA A 64 -6.23 -2.40 10.41
C ALA A 64 -6.07 -3.64 9.51
N VAL A 65 -4.94 -4.35 9.56
CA VAL A 65 -4.82 -5.65 8.86
C VAL A 65 -5.88 -6.64 9.36
N ALA A 66 -6.26 -6.58 10.64
CA ALA A 66 -7.27 -7.46 11.21
C ALA A 66 -8.69 -7.13 10.71
N THR A 67 -8.96 -5.87 10.35
CA THR A 67 -10.27 -5.42 9.85
C THR A 67 -10.46 -5.69 8.35
N LEU A 68 -9.38 -6.01 7.64
CA LEU A 68 -9.41 -6.33 6.21
C LEU A 68 -10.01 -7.72 5.93
N PRO A 69 -10.58 -7.92 4.72
CA PRO A 69 -11.10 -9.21 4.29
C PRO A 69 -10.04 -10.33 4.36
N PRO A 70 -10.46 -11.60 4.56
CA PRO A 70 -9.54 -12.74 4.63
C PRO A 70 -8.67 -12.89 3.39
N THR A 71 -9.20 -12.56 2.22
CA THR A 71 -8.49 -12.60 0.93
C THR A 71 -7.33 -11.62 0.87
N VAL A 72 -7.52 -10.44 1.44
CA VAL A 72 -6.47 -9.42 1.57
C VAL A 72 -5.44 -9.85 2.60
N ARG A 73 -5.90 -10.33 3.76
CA ARG A 73 -5.02 -10.86 4.83
C ARG A 73 -4.13 -12.02 4.35
N LYS A 74 -4.65 -12.89 3.46
CA LYS A 74 -3.88 -13.97 2.82
C LYS A 74 -2.70 -13.44 1.99
N GLY A 75 -2.83 -12.25 1.41
CA GLY A 75 -1.75 -11.55 0.71
C GLY A 75 -0.64 -11.03 1.64
N LYS A 76 -0.79 -11.18 2.96
CA LYS A 76 0.12 -10.67 3.99
C LYS A 76 0.43 -9.18 3.78
N PRO A 77 -0.58 -8.31 3.90
CA PRO A 77 -0.41 -6.88 3.70
C PRO A 77 0.58 -6.35 4.73
N TRP A 78 1.43 -5.43 4.29
CA TRP A 78 2.47 -4.86 5.13
C TRP A 78 2.29 -3.36 5.26
N ALA A 79 2.53 -2.84 6.46
CA ALA A 79 2.47 -1.41 6.72
C ALA A 79 3.67 -0.73 6.07
N ARG A 80 3.39 0.18 5.14
CA ARG A 80 4.39 1.00 4.44
C ARG A 80 4.23 2.45 4.85
N SER A 81 5.32 3.16 5.09
CA SER A 81 5.29 4.59 5.37
C SER A 81 5.17 5.40 4.09
N PHE A 82 4.41 6.49 4.13
CA PHE A 82 4.32 7.45 3.02
C PHE A 82 5.69 8.03 2.66
N VAL A 83 6.58 8.20 3.64
CA VAL A 83 7.97 8.61 3.40
C VAL A 83 8.68 7.65 2.45
N SER A 84 8.55 6.34 2.68
CA SER A 84 9.16 5.33 1.80
C SER A 84 8.56 5.35 0.40
N ILE A 85 7.24 5.56 0.30
CA ILE A 85 6.54 5.70 -1.00
C ILE A 85 7.04 6.93 -1.74
N HIS A 86 7.12 8.08 -1.07
CA HIS A 86 7.57 9.33 -1.66
C HIS A 86 9.01 9.23 -2.18
N THR A 87 9.91 8.58 -1.42
CA THR A 87 11.28 8.30 -1.88
C THR A 87 11.29 7.40 -3.13
N ASP A 88 10.42 6.41 -3.19
CA ASP A 88 10.28 5.48 -4.33
C ASP A 88 9.76 6.22 -5.59
N MET A 89 8.75 7.08 -5.39
CA MET A 89 8.20 7.94 -6.44
C MET A 89 9.22 8.96 -6.97
N GLN A 90 10.09 9.49 -6.10
CA GLN A 90 11.17 10.39 -6.52
C GLN A 90 12.19 9.69 -7.41
N LYS A 91 12.54 8.43 -7.12
CA LYS A 91 13.43 7.62 -7.97
C LYS A 91 12.84 7.29 -9.34
N THR A 92 11.51 7.34 -9.44
CA THR A 92 10.78 7.08 -10.68
C THR A 92 10.76 8.31 -11.61
N ARG A 93 11.12 9.52 -11.11
CA ARG A 93 11.24 10.71 -11.95
C ARG A 93 12.60 10.66 -12.70
N PRO A 94 12.60 10.72 -14.05
CA PRO A 94 13.82 10.82 -14.85
C PRO A 94 14.53 12.15 -14.64
#